data_AF-A0A1M2VUW6-F1
#
_entry.id   AF-A0A1M2VUW6-F1
#
_cell.length_a   1.000
_cell.length_b   1.000
_cell.length_c   1.000
_cell.angle_alpha   90.00
_cell.angle_beta   90.00
_cell.angle_gamma   90.00
#
_symmetry.space_group_name_H-M   'P 1'
#
loop_
_entity.id
_entity.type
_entity.pdbx_description
1 polymer ?
#
loop_
_entity_poly.entity_id
_entity_poly.type
_entity_poly.pdbx_seq_one_letter_code
_entity_poly.pdbx_strand_id
1 'polypeptide(L)'
;MNAVRWYASKNGVPRRLPTVRQVKLAREQVLNVAGAEPWTYEGNGGHLYTTNDLPILVKHVSVGAHGKTYRNSHCVQEFANPVTRADLHLYPEVDGNKLCEARHAKRWQDEVDAALAAPMARSTTGKDYFVNEVALANIDMQGTVAPVMVARWFIRAGKLIAKAHPMRLTLDGVELVIDAREQKTIEIPLTSFVLNIDNLLSSHTQAEWRLPAPDKIH
;
A
#
# COMPACT_ATOMS: atom_id res chain seq x y z
N MET A 1 -29.03 -26.44 10.34
CA MET A 1 -29.55 -25.78 9.11
C MET A 1 -31.02 -26.09 8.77
N ASN A 2 -31.60 -27.24 9.13
CA ASN A 2 -33.05 -27.49 8.94
C ASN A 2 -33.92 -26.50 9.73
N ALA A 3 -33.50 -26.14 10.94
CA ALA A 3 -34.13 -25.08 11.74
C ALA A 3 -34.11 -23.71 11.02
N VAL A 4 -33.02 -23.35 10.35
CA VAL A 4 -32.89 -22.07 9.62
C VAL A 4 -33.80 -22.02 8.39
N ARG A 5 -33.89 -23.12 7.63
CA ARG A 5 -34.83 -23.23 6.50
C ARG A 5 -36.28 -23.23 6.94
N TRP A 6 -36.59 -23.92 8.05
CA TRP A 6 -37.91 -23.89 8.65
C TRP A 6 -38.27 -22.46 9.11
N TYR A 7 -37.36 -21.79 9.80
CA TYR A 7 -37.53 -20.41 10.25
C TYR A 7 -37.71 -19.43 9.09
N ALA A 8 -36.87 -19.49 8.05
CA ALA A 8 -36.98 -18.63 6.88
C ALA A 8 -38.30 -18.86 6.11
N SER A 9 -38.75 -20.13 6.01
CA SER A 9 -40.05 -20.48 5.43
C SER A 9 -41.22 -19.91 6.25
N LYS A 10 -41.12 -19.93 7.59
CA LYS A 10 -42.11 -19.30 8.48
C LYS A 10 -42.16 -17.77 8.38
N ASN A 11 -41.06 -17.14 7.97
CA ASN A 11 -40.96 -15.69 7.76
C ASN A 11 -41.23 -15.27 6.31
N GLY A 12 -41.89 -16.12 5.50
CA GLY A 12 -42.35 -15.74 4.15
C GLY A 12 -41.25 -15.72 3.07
N VAL A 13 -40.04 -16.19 3.38
CA VAL A 13 -38.98 -16.31 2.36
C VAL A 13 -39.39 -17.42 1.37
N PRO A 14 -39.43 -17.14 0.05
CA PRO A 14 -39.93 -18.09 -0.94
C PRO A 14 -39.15 -19.41 -0.96
N ARG A 15 -39.80 -20.49 -1.41
CA ARG A 15 -39.33 -21.89 -1.43
C ARG A 15 -37.95 -22.16 -2.08
N ARG A 16 -37.29 -21.18 -2.70
CA ARG A 16 -35.98 -21.32 -3.37
C ARG A 16 -34.79 -21.00 -2.43
N LEU A 17 -34.79 -21.55 -1.23
CA LEU A 17 -33.59 -21.51 -0.39
C LEU A 17 -32.61 -22.59 -0.83
N PRO A 18 -31.34 -22.27 -1.10
CA PRO A 18 -30.36 -23.26 -1.52
C PRO A 18 -30.21 -24.37 -0.48
N THR A 19 -30.01 -25.59 -0.97
CA THR A 19 -29.74 -26.76 -0.12
C THR A 19 -28.38 -26.65 0.54
N VAL A 20 -28.23 -27.33 1.68
CA VAL A 20 -26.92 -27.44 2.35
C VAL A 20 -25.86 -27.91 1.36
N ARG A 21 -26.22 -28.86 0.48
CA ARG A 21 -25.35 -29.35 -0.59
C ARG A 21 -25.03 -28.27 -1.62
N GLN A 22 -26.02 -27.49 -2.07
CA GLN A 22 -25.79 -26.36 -2.98
C GLN A 22 -24.91 -25.27 -2.36
N VAL A 23 -25.12 -24.93 -1.09
CA VAL A 23 -24.28 -23.95 -0.37
C VAL A 23 -22.86 -24.49 -0.20
N LYS A 24 -22.69 -25.76 0.15
CA LYS A 24 -21.37 -26.40 0.26
C LYS A 24 -20.65 -26.46 -1.08
N LEU A 25 -21.34 -26.84 -2.15
CA LEU A 25 -20.77 -26.92 -3.50
C LEU A 25 -20.39 -25.55 -4.04
N ALA A 26 -21.25 -24.54 -3.85
CA ALA A 26 -20.93 -23.16 -4.23
C ALA A 26 -19.74 -22.63 -3.42
N ARG A 27 -19.67 -22.95 -2.12
CA ARG A 27 -18.53 -22.62 -1.27
C ARG A 27 -17.25 -23.31 -1.76
N GLU A 28 -17.28 -24.60 -2.06
CA GLU A 28 -16.13 -25.33 -2.62
C GLU A 28 -15.67 -24.73 -3.95
N GLN A 29 -16.60 -24.35 -4.83
CA GLN A 29 -16.26 -23.67 -6.08
C GLN A 29 -15.56 -22.33 -5.83
N VAL A 30 -16.08 -21.52 -4.92
CA VAL A 30 -15.46 -20.24 -4.53
C VAL A 30 -14.09 -20.45 -3.88
N LEU A 31 -13.94 -21.45 -2.99
CA LEU A 31 -12.67 -21.73 -2.32
C LEU A 31 -11.62 -22.31 -3.27
N ASN A 32 -12.03 -23.16 -4.22
CA ASN A 32 -11.16 -23.67 -5.28
C ASN A 32 -10.68 -22.55 -6.21
N VAL A 33 -11.57 -21.60 -6.53
CA VAL A 33 -11.21 -20.43 -7.33
C VAL A 33 -10.36 -19.46 -6.52
N ALA A 34 -10.64 -19.25 -5.24
CA ALA A 34 -9.82 -18.39 -4.40
C ALA A 34 -8.45 -19.02 -4.11
N GLY A 35 -8.34 -20.34 -4.01
CA GLY A 35 -7.09 -21.01 -3.59
C GLY A 35 -6.79 -20.80 -2.10
N ALA A 36 -7.82 -20.61 -1.28
CA ALA A 36 -7.69 -20.46 0.17
C ALA A 36 -8.33 -21.63 0.91
N GLU A 37 -7.69 -22.07 1.99
CA GLU A 37 -8.14 -23.17 2.85
C GLU A 37 -8.55 -22.64 4.24
N PRO A 38 -9.74 -22.03 4.38
CA PRO A 38 -10.13 -21.43 5.63
C PRO A 38 -10.53 -22.48 6.67
N TRP A 39 -10.08 -22.29 7.90
CA TRP A 39 -10.42 -23.13 9.05
C TRP A 39 -11.64 -22.58 9.77
N THR A 40 -12.48 -23.47 10.30
CA THR A 40 -13.65 -23.07 11.10
C THR A 40 -13.48 -23.56 12.53
N TYR A 41 -13.62 -22.66 13.49
CA TYR A 41 -13.51 -22.94 14.91
C TYR A 41 -14.84 -22.65 15.59
N GLU A 42 -15.12 -23.41 16.65
CA GLU A 42 -16.22 -23.14 17.56
C GLU A 42 -15.66 -22.38 18.75
N GLY A 43 -16.11 -21.13 18.92
CA GLY A 43 -15.74 -20.31 20.07
C GLY A 43 -16.39 -20.82 21.35
N ASN A 44 -15.83 -20.42 22.49
CA ASN A 44 -16.29 -20.87 23.82
C ASN A 44 -17.76 -20.53 24.13
N GLY A 45 -18.37 -19.62 23.34
CA GLY A 45 -19.79 -19.27 23.40
C GLY A 45 -20.67 -19.92 22.32
N GLY A 46 -20.21 -21.00 21.67
CA GLY A 46 -20.97 -21.74 20.64
C GLY A 46 -21.12 -21.03 19.29
N HIS A 47 -20.41 -19.91 19.08
CA HIS A 47 -20.38 -19.23 17.79
C HIS A 47 -19.28 -19.82 16.90
N LEU A 48 -19.62 -20.11 15.65
CA LEU A 48 -18.66 -20.54 14.66
C LEU A 48 -18.02 -19.32 14.00
N TYR A 49 -16.69 -19.26 13.99
CA TYR A 49 -15.95 -18.27 13.21
C TYR A 49 -14.98 -18.97 12.27
N THR A 50 -14.80 -18.37 11.10
CA THR A 50 -13.92 -18.88 10.06
C THR A 50 -12.68 -17.99 9.99
N THR A 51 -11.50 -18.58 10.13
CA THR A 51 -10.23 -17.88 9.93
C THR A 51 -9.62 -18.28 8.60
N ASN A 52 -8.76 -17.42 8.09
CA ASN A 52 -7.99 -17.67 6.90
C ASN A 52 -6.58 -17.10 7.11
N ASP A 53 -5.62 -17.58 6.33
CA ASP A 53 -4.24 -17.09 6.42
C ASP A 53 -4.12 -15.74 5.68
N LEU A 54 -3.79 -14.68 6.41
CA LEU A 54 -3.67 -13.32 5.87
C LEU A 54 -2.56 -13.25 4.81
N PRO A 55 -1.38 -13.84 5.03
CA PRO A 55 -0.43 -14.16 3.98
C PRO A 55 -1.02 -14.86 2.76
N ILE A 56 -1.95 -15.81 2.83
CA ILE A 56 -2.54 -16.42 1.62
C ILE A 56 -3.46 -15.43 0.90
N LEU A 57 -4.19 -14.60 1.65
CA LEU A 57 -4.99 -13.50 1.08
C LEU A 57 -4.11 -12.44 0.40
N VAL A 58 -2.90 -12.18 0.91
CA VAL A 58 -1.99 -11.11 0.45
C VAL A 58 -0.88 -11.59 -0.51
N LYS A 59 -0.31 -12.80 -0.36
CA LYS A 59 0.83 -13.40 -1.12
C LYS A 59 0.57 -13.51 -2.61
N HIS A 60 -0.68 -13.44 -2.94
CA HIS A 60 -1.15 -13.17 -4.27
C HIS A 60 -0.66 -11.83 -4.88
N VAL A 61 0.11 -11.02 -4.16
CA VAL A 61 0.78 -9.80 -4.66
C VAL A 61 2.28 -9.99 -4.91
N SER A 62 2.91 -11.10 -4.48
CA SER A 62 4.36 -11.29 -4.59
C SER A 62 4.74 -12.34 -5.65
N VAL A 63 4.79 -11.90 -6.91
CA VAL A 63 5.65 -12.58 -7.89
C VAL A 63 7.10 -12.14 -7.62
N GLY A 64 7.72 -12.82 -6.66
CA GLY A 64 9.15 -12.70 -6.37
C GLY A 64 9.97 -13.54 -7.36
N ALA A 65 10.80 -12.84 -8.15
CA ALA A 65 12.16 -13.09 -8.63
C ALA A 65 12.83 -14.49 -8.69
N HIS A 66 12.25 -15.62 -8.28
CA HIS A 66 12.93 -16.93 -8.26
C HIS A 66 12.00 -18.05 -8.74
N GLY A 67 11.73 -18.10 -10.05
CA GLY A 67 11.56 -19.32 -10.88
C GLY A 67 10.71 -20.50 -10.41
N LYS A 68 9.96 -20.42 -9.31
CA LYS A 68 9.10 -21.47 -8.78
C LYS A 68 7.66 -21.06 -8.99
N THR A 69 7.12 -21.52 -10.10
CA THR A 69 5.71 -21.37 -10.45
C THR A 69 4.86 -22.17 -9.46
N TYR A 70 4.29 -21.49 -8.47
CA TYR A 70 3.18 -22.06 -7.70
C TYR A 70 1.95 -22.07 -8.61
N ARG A 71 1.78 -23.19 -9.35
CA ARG A 71 0.52 -23.49 -10.05
C ARG A 71 -0.57 -23.61 -8.96
N ASN A 72 -1.55 -22.71 -9.04
CA ASN A 72 -2.78 -22.58 -8.24
C ASN A 72 -2.89 -21.26 -7.44
N SER A 73 -2.31 -20.17 -7.95
CA SER A 73 -2.38 -18.85 -7.34
C SER A 73 -3.49 -18.01 -7.98
N HIS A 74 -4.67 -17.93 -7.35
CA HIS A 74 -5.81 -17.16 -7.84
C HIS A 74 -6.32 -16.03 -6.93
N CYS A 75 -5.95 -15.88 -5.64
CA CYS A 75 -6.19 -14.59 -4.95
C CYS A 75 -5.29 -13.45 -5.45
N VAL A 76 -4.46 -13.60 -6.52
CA VAL A 76 -3.76 -12.45 -7.20
C VAL A 76 -4.81 -11.42 -7.56
N GLN A 77 -6.04 -11.91 -7.71
CA GLN A 77 -7.25 -11.16 -7.84
C GLN A 77 -7.43 -10.10 -6.74
N GLU A 78 -7.58 -10.33 -5.43
CA GLU A 78 -8.15 -9.24 -4.59
C GLU A 78 -7.32 -7.93 -4.54
N PHE A 79 -5.99 -7.98 -4.50
CA PHE A 79 -5.15 -6.78 -4.50
C PHE A 79 -4.69 -6.32 -5.91
N ALA A 80 -4.63 -7.21 -6.91
CA ALA A 80 -4.21 -6.85 -8.28
C ALA A 80 -5.34 -6.88 -9.32
N ASN A 81 -6.57 -7.23 -8.92
CA ASN A 81 -7.77 -7.15 -9.73
C ASN A 81 -8.10 -5.67 -9.93
N PRO A 82 -8.12 -5.16 -11.17
CA PRO A 82 -8.39 -3.76 -11.45
C PRO A 82 -9.71 -3.25 -10.86
N VAL A 83 -10.71 -4.13 -10.70
CA VAL A 83 -12.03 -3.78 -10.15
C VAL A 83 -11.91 -3.48 -8.66
N THR A 84 -11.39 -4.41 -7.87
CA THR A 84 -11.25 -4.22 -6.41
C THR A 84 -10.14 -3.24 -6.08
N ARG A 85 -9.08 -3.18 -6.89
CA ARG A 85 -7.95 -2.26 -6.71
C ARG A 85 -8.39 -0.80 -6.66
N ALA A 86 -9.43 -0.43 -7.41
CA ALA A 86 -9.98 0.93 -7.43
C ALA A 86 -10.62 1.33 -6.10
N ASP A 87 -11.17 0.36 -5.37
CA ASP A 87 -11.82 0.56 -4.07
C ASP A 87 -10.84 0.42 -2.89
N LEU A 88 -9.60 -0.06 -3.13
CA LEU A 88 -8.59 -0.22 -2.09
C LEU A 88 -7.86 1.09 -1.78
N HIS A 89 -8.02 1.55 -0.53
CA HIS A 89 -7.26 2.65 0.04
C HIS A 89 -5.96 2.15 0.68
N LEU A 90 -4.82 2.41 0.02
CA LEU A 90 -3.49 1.94 0.45
C LEU A 90 -2.62 3.01 1.11
N TYR A 91 -3.14 4.23 1.23
CA TYR A 91 -2.41 5.35 1.83
C TYR A 91 -3.26 5.93 2.96
N PRO A 92 -2.61 6.41 4.04
CA PRO A 92 -3.30 7.24 5.02
C PRO A 92 -3.83 8.50 4.33
N GLU A 93 -5.01 8.94 4.72
CA GLU A 93 -5.66 10.12 4.16
C GLU A 93 -5.92 11.15 5.25
N VAL A 94 -5.53 12.39 4.96
CA VAL A 94 -5.75 13.54 5.82
C VAL A 94 -6.98 14.29 5.32
N ASP A 95 -8.14 14.00 5.93
CA ASP A 95 -9.41 14.68 5.64
C ASP A 95 -9.96 15.41 6.87
N GLY A 96 -9.28 16.51 7.24
CA GLY A 96 -9.70 17.39 8.33
C GLY A 96 -9.93 16.67 9.67
N ASN A 97 -10.95 17.11 10.41
CA ASN A 97 -11.24 16.61 11.76
C ASN A 97 -12.26 15.46 11.82
N LYS A 98 -12.65 14.86 10.68
CA LYS A 98 -13.67 13.81 10.65
C LYS A 98 -13.02 12.45 10.41
N LEU A 99 -13.08 11.59 11.42
CA LEU A 99 -12.69 10.19 11.29
C LEU A 99 -13.91 9.39 10.82
N CYS A 100 -14.06 9.27 9.50
CA CYS A 100 -15.14 8.50 8.88
C CYS A 100 -14.69 7.07 8.55
N GLU A 101 -13.41 6.89 8.24
CA GLU A 101 -12.83 5.61 7.83
C GLU A 101 -11.48 5.34 8.50
N ALA A 102 -11.02 4.10 8.47
CA ALA A 102 -9.72 3.71 9.05
C ALA A 102 -8.54 4.47 8.42
N ARG A 103 -8.62 4.84 7.14
CA ARG A 103 -7.60 5.66 6.45
C ARG A 103 -7.46 7.07 7.01
N HIS A 104 -8.48 7.60 7.67
CA HIS A 104 -8.46 8.91 8.33
C HIS A 104 -7.87 8.85 9.75
N ALA A 105 -7.48 7.66 10.22
CA ALA A 105 -6.94 7.50 11.56
C ALA A 105 -5.53 8.09 11.65
N LYS A 106 -5.36 9.04 12.58
CA LYS A 106 -4.07 9.67 12.89
C LYS A 106 -2.97 8.65 13.22
N ARG A 107 -3.32 7.50 13.81
CA ARG A 107 -2.36 6.42 14.10
C ARG A 107 -1.71 5.86 12.83
N TRP A 108 -2.48 5.66 11.76
CA TRP A 108 -1.91 5.22 10.48
C TRP A 108 -1.03 6.32 9.88
N GLN A 109 -1.46 7.58 9.99
CA GLN A 109 -0.71 8.71 9.49
C GLN A 109 0.61 8.97 10.22
N ASP A 110 0.68 8.78 11.54
CA ASP A 110 1.79 9.27 12.36
C ASP A 110 2.54 8.15 13.11
N GLU A 111 1.86 7.09 13.56
CA GLU A 111 2.45 6.08 14.45
C GLU A 111 2.95 4.84 13.71
N VAL A 112 2.25 4.39 12.67
CA VAL A 112 2.68 3.22 11.90
C VAL A 112 3.95 3.57 11.13
N ASP A 113 4.93 2.65 11.13
CA ASP A 113 6.16 2.77 10.36
C ASP A 113 5.83 3.05 8.88
N ALA A 114 6.40 4.11 8.33
CA ALA A 114 6.14 4.54 6.96
C ALA A 114 6.56 3.47 5.92
N ALA A 115 7.60 2.69 6.20
CA ALA A 115 8.05 1.59 5.35
C ALA A 115 7.08 0.39 5.35
N LEU A 116 6.16 0.31 6.34
CA LEU A 116 5.12 -0.72 6.39
C LEU A 116 3.76 -0.17 5.94
N ALA A 117 3.47 1.08 6.26
CA ALA A 117 2.18 1.73 6.00
C ALA A 117 1.96 2.07 4.53
N ALA A 118 2.97 2.70 3.90
CA ALA A 118 2.90 3.20 2.54
C ALA A 118 4.34 3.30 1.99
N PRO A 119 4.98 2.15 1.68
CA PRO A 119 6.42 2.11 1.38
C PRO A 119 6.83 2.81 0.10
N MET A 120 5.91 2.95 -0.86
CA MET A 120 6.23 3.35 -2.23
C MET A 120 5.08 4.14 -2.84
N ALA A 121 5.40 5.16 -3.63
CA ALA A 121 4.48 5.79 -4.57
C ALA A 121 5.00 5.62 -6.00
N ARG A 122 4.08 5.37 -6.93
CA ARG A 122 4.37 5.27 -8.37
C ARG A 122 3.81 6.47 -9.11
N SER A 123 4.67 7.19 -9.85
CA SER A 123 4.23 8.31 -10.69
C SER A 123 3.41 7.83 -11.89
N THR A 124 2.71 8.77 -12.52
CA THR A 124 2.01 8.53 -13.79
C THR A 124 2.96 8.16 -14.94
N THR A 125 4.25 8.52 -14.83
CA THR A 125 5.31 8.13 -15.77
C THR A 125 5.92 6.77 -15.48
N GLY A 126 5.44 6.05 -14.45
CA GLY A 126 5.89 4.72 -14.09
C GLY A 126 7.16 4.67 -13.23
N LYS A 127 7.60 5.80 -12.67
CA LYS A 127 8.74 5.84 -11.74
C LYS A 127 8.28 5.53 -10.33
N ASP A 128 9.09 4.75 -9.61
CA ASP A 128 8.84 4.37 -8.23
C ASP A 128 9.69 5.19 -7.27
N TYR A 129 9.07 5.64 -6.19
CA TYR A 129 9.69 6.43 -5.13
C TYR A 129 9.40 5.77 -3.78
N PHE A 130 10.43 5.32 -3.10
CA PHE A 130 10.30 4.62 -1.83
C PHE A 130 10.56 5.53 -0.63
N VAL A 131 9.98 5.16 0.51
CA VAL A 131 10.31 5.75 1.81
C VAL A 131 11.76 5.45 2.17
N ASN A 132 12.43 6.42 2.80
CA ASN A 132 13.85 6.42 3.17
C ASN A 132 14.83 6.39 1.98
N GLU A 133 14.35 6.66 0.76
CA GLU A 133 15.20 6.81 -0.41
C GLU A 133 15.36 8.28 -0.82
N VAL A 134 16.51 8.54 -1.44
CA VAL A 134 16.81 9.84 -2.06
C VAL A 134 16.05 9.96 -3.38
N ALA A 135 15.40 11.10 -3.56
CA ALA A 135 14.79 11.48 -4.81
C ALA A 135 15.08 12.95 -5.11
N LEU A 136 14.97 13.32 -6.38
CA LEU A 136 15.06 14.71 -6.81
C LEU A 136 13.67 15.26 -7.04
N ALA A 137 13.32 16.38 -6.42
CA ALA A 137 12.01 16.98 -6.54
C ALA A 137 12.07 18.50 -6.62
N ASN A 138 11.05 19.09 -7.24
CA ASN A 138 10.81 20.52 -7.14
C ASN A 138 10.19 20.83 -5.77
N ILE A 139 10.91 21.57 -4.94
CA ILE A 139 10.57 21.81 -3.54
C ILE A 139 9.79 23.11 -3.31
N ASP A 140 9.62 23.94 -4.34
CA ASP A 140 8.88 25.20 -4.24
C ASP A 140 8.09 25.54 -5.52
N MET A 141 7.39 26.68 -5.49
CA MET A 141 6.64 27.18 -6.65
C MET A 141 7.54 27.88 -7.69
N GLN A 142 8.80 28.15 -7.35
CA GLN A 142 9.74 28.90 -8.18
C GLN A 142 10.55 27.97 -9.10
N GLY A 143 10.44 26.66 -8.91
CA GLY A 143 11.14 25.67 -9.73
C GLY A 143 12.44 25.19 -9.12
N THR A 144 12.69 25.44 -7.83
CA THR A 144 13.91 24.96 -7.17
C THR A 144 13.88 23.45 -7.06
N VAL A 145 14.76 22.79 -7.81
CA VAL A 145 14.92 21.34 -7.78
C VAL A 145 16.04 20.99 -6.79
N ALA A 146 15.75 20.13 -5.82
CA ALA A 146 16.70 19.75 -4.78
C ALA A 146 16.55 18.27 -4.40
N PRO A 147 17.63 17.63 -3.89
CA PRO A 147 17.55 16.28 -3.35
C PRO A 147 16.75 16.29 -2.06
N VAL A 148 15.89 15.29 -1.91
CA VAL A 148 15.04 15.08 -0.74
C VAL A 148 15.06 13.61 -0.37
N MET A 149 14.95 13.32 0.93
CA MET A 149 14.68 11.97 1.41
C MET A 149 13.20 11.83 1.74
N VAL A 150 12.52 10.89 1.10
CA VAL A 150 11.09 10.65 1.34
C VAL A 150 10.89 10.03 2.71
N ALA A 151 10.11 10.68 3.57
CA ALA A 151 9.84 10.16 4.92
C ALA A 151 8.52 9.40 5.00
N ARG A 152 7.47 9.83 4.28
CA ARG A 152 6.14 9.21 4.32
C ARG A 152 5.27 9.64 3.15
N TRP A 153 4.40 8.75 2.68
CA TRP A 153 3.35 9.05 1.72
C TRP A 153 1.97 9.14 2.38
N PHE A 154 1.16 10.11 1.95
CA PHE A 154 -0.23 10.25 2.40
C PHE A 154 -1.06 10.98 1.33
N ILE A 155 -2.38 10.79 1.39
CA ILE A 155 -3.34 11.51 0.54
C ILE A 155 -3.87 12.72 1.29
N ARG A 156 -3.94 13.87 0.61
CA ARG A 156 -4.67 15.04 1.10
C ARG A 156 -5.43 15.67 -0.05
N ALA A 157 -6.73 15.92 0.16
CA ALA A 157 -7.62 16.45 -0.87
C ALA A 157 -7.50 15.70 -2.22
N GLY A 158 -7.46 14.37 -2.16
CA GLY A 158 -7.35 13.50 -3.33
C GLY A 158 -5.97 13.48 -4.04
N LYS A 159 -4.97 14.20 -3.52
CA LYS A 159 -3.61 14.22 -4.08
C LYS A 159 -2.66 13.41 -3.22
N LEU A 160 -1.81 12.61 -3.86
CA LEU A 160 -0.73 11.88 -3.19
C LEU A 160 0.44 12.83 -2.94
N ILE A 161 0.84 12.95 -1.67
CA ILE A 161 1.84 13.88 -1.17
C ILE A 161 2.89 13.08 -0.39
N ALA A 162 4.15 13.45 -0.56
CA ALA A 162 5.25 13.03 0.29
C ALA A 162 5.49 14.05 1.39
N LYS A 163 5.64 13.59 2.63
CA LYS A 163 6.44 14.28 3.64
C LYS A 163 7.90 13.92 3.39
N ALA A 164 8.78 14.90 3.21
CA ALA A 164 10.18 14.67 2.87
C ALA A 164 11.13 15.56 3.68
N HIS A 165 12.34 15.05 3.91
CA HIS A 165 13.43 15.82 4.49
C HIS A 165 14.26 16.45 3.36
N PRO A 166 14.37 17.79 3.30
CA PRO A 166 15.30 18.44 2.39
C PRO A 166 16.72 17.99 2.68
N MET A 167 17.46 17.67 1.61
CA MET A 167 18.87 17.34 1.70
C MET A 167 19.72 18.51 1.20
N ARG A 168 20.94 18.62 1.74
CA ARG A 168 21.92 19.62 1.33
C ARG A 168 23.22 18.93 1.00
N LEU A 169 24.00 19.52 0.11
CA LEU A 169 25.36 19.06 -0.12
C LEU A 169 26.27 19.53 1.00
N THR A 170 27.27 18.73 1.34
CA THR A 170 28.42 19.18 2.13
C THR A 170 29.16 20.31 1.40
N LEU A 171 29.97 21.09 2.14
CA LEU A 171 30.76 22.19 1.54
C LEU A 171 31.66 21.70 0.40
N ASP A 172 32.15 20.47 0.50
CA ASP A 172 33.01 19.82 -0.49
C ASP A 172 32.20 19.19 -1.64
N GLY A 173 30.87 19.14 -1.54
CA GLY A 173 29.97 18.60 -2.56
C GLY A 173 29.98 17.07 -2.70
N VAL A 174 30.60 16.36 -1.75
CA VAL A 174 30.87 14.92 -1.85
C VAL A 174 29.75 14.06 -1.26
N GLU A 175 28.96 14.62 -0.32
CA GLU A 175 27.97 13.90 0.46
C GLU A 175 26.66 14.69 0.57
N LEU A 176 25.57 13.96 0.76
CA LEU A 176 24.26 14.51 1.06
C LEU A 176 24.01 14.49 2.56
N VAL A 177 23.67 15.65 3.13
CA VAL A 177 23.31 15.80 4.53
C VAL A 177 21.81 15.96 4.64
N ILE A 178 21.18 15.15 5.49
CA ILE A 178 19.74 15.24 5.76
C ILE A 178 19.50 16.32 6.83
N ASP A 179 18.63 17.29 6.56
CA ASP A 179 18.14 18.17 7.62
C ASP A 179 17.04 17.46 8.43
N ALA A 180 17.45 16.59 9.37
CA ALA A 180 16.57 15.69 10.13
C ALA A 180 15.73 16.39 11.21
N ARG A 181 15.71 17.73 11.27
CA ARG A 181 14.85 18.47 12.20
C ARG A 181 13.39 18.31 11.78
N GLU A 182 12.53 17.76 12.64
CA GLU A 182 11.10 17.50 12.33
C GLU A 182 10.36 18.75 11.81
N GLN A 183 10.70 19.93 12.34
CA GLN A 183 10.14 21.23 11.95
C GLN A 183 10.52 21.67 10.52
N LYS A 184 11.42 20.95 9.85
CA LYS A 184 11.90 21.25 8.49
C LYS A 184 11.44 20.26 7.44
N THR A 185 10.59 19.30 7.80
CA THR A 185 9.95 18.47 6.79
C THR A 185 9.07 19.32 5.89
N ILE A 186 9.13 19.03 4.59
CA ILE A 186 8.33 19.70 3.58
C ILE A 186 7.35 18.71 2.96
N GLU A 187 6.25 19.24 2.45
CA GLU A 187 5.23 18.46 1.77
C GLU A 187 5.32 18.69 0.26
N ILE A 188 5.55 17.60 -0.48
CA ILE A 188 5.83 17.64 -1.90
C ILE A 188 4.80 16.75 -2.61
N PRO A 189 3.98 17.29 -3.54
CA PRO A 189 3.11 16.47 -4.37
C PRO A 189 3.93 15.46 -5.18
N LEU A 190 3.42 14.24 -5.39
CA LEU A 190 4.09 13.23 -6.23
C LEU A 190 4.44 13.78 -7.63
N THR A 191 3.60 14.65 -8.18
CA THR A 191 3.81 15.27 -9.49
C THR A 191 5.04 16.19 -9.56
N SER A 192 5.59 16.60 -8.42
CA SER A 192 6.79 17.45 -8.35
C SER A 192 8.09 16.65 -8.31
N PHE A 193 8.02 15.32 -8.21
CA PHE A 193 9.20 14.45 -8.26
C PHE A 193 9.71 14.29 -9.70
N VAL A 194 11.04 14.36 -9.86
CA VAL A 194 11.72 14.38 -11.15
C VAL A 194 12.52 13.10 -11.37
N LEU A 195 13.39 12.74 -10.41
CA LEU A 195 14.28 11.59 -10.50
C LEU A 195 14.10 10.67 -9.29
N ASN A 196 14.05 9.37 -9.54
CA ASN A 196 14.07 8.35 -8.50
C ASN A 196 15.50 7.85 -8.24
N ILE A 197 15.65 6.92 -7.29
CA ILE A 197 16.94 6.36 -6.91
C ILE A 197 17.67 5.73 -8.10
N ASP A 198 16.97 5.01 -8.97
CA ASP A 198 17.58 4.35 -10.14
C ASP A 198 18.22 5.37 -11.09
N ASN A 199 17.54 6.51 -11.29
CA ASN A 199 18.08 7.59 -12.11
C ASN A 199 19.32 8.21 -11.44
N LEU A 200 19.30 8.38 -10.11
CA LEU A 200 20.39 8.98 -9.34
C LEU A 200 21.61 8.05 -9.20
N LEU A 201 21.46 6.74 -9.37
CA LEU A 201 22.58 5.80 -9.42
C LEU A 201 23.39 5.90 -10.72
N SER A 202 22.82 6.48 -11.78
CA SER A 202 23.52 6.68 -13.05
C SER A 202 24.56 7.80 -12.95
N SER A 203 25.82 7.47 -13.28
CA SER A 203 26.92 8.44 -13.30
C SER A 203 26.70 9.60 -14.26
N HIS A 204 25.92 9.39 -15.34
CA HIS A 204 25.54 10.47 -16.27
C HIS A 204 24.65 11.50 -15.58
N THR A 205 23.61 11.04 -14.90
CA THR A 205 22.69 11.88 -14.13
C THR A 205 23.42 12.62 -13.00
N GLN A 206 24.31 11.93 -12.29
CA GLN A 206 25.12 12.54 -11.22
C GLN A 206 25.98 13.71 -11.75
N ALA A 207 26.61 13.53 -12.92
CA ALA A 207 27.41 14.58 -13.54
C ALA A 207 26.56 15.76 -14.06
N GLU A 208 25.40 15.47 -14.66
CA GLU A 208 24.46 16.47 -15.17
C GLU A 208 23.94 17.36 -14.04
N TRP A 209 23.52 16.75 -12.93
CA TRP A 209 22.91 17.44 -11.79
C TRP A 209 23.92 17.87 -10.72
N ARG A 210 25.21 17.54 -10.90
CA ARG A 210 26.29 17.78 -9.94
C ARG A 210 25.98 17.23 -8.54
N LEU A 211 25.43 16.02 -8.51
CA LEU A 211 25.06 15.31 -7.28
C LEU A 211 26.02 14.15 -7.04
N PRO A 212 26.37 13.87 -5.76
CA PRO A 212 27.09 12.65 -5.43
C PRO A 212 26.18 11.43 -5.59
N ALA A 213 26.77 10.25 -5.49
CA ALA A 213 26.01 9.02 -5.44
C ALA A 213 25.05 9.01 -4.23
N PRO A 214 23.82 8.50 -4.39
CA PRO A 214 22.77 8.63 -3.39
C PRO A 214 23.02 7.80 -2.11
N ASP A 215 24.01 6.90 -2.12
CA ASP A 215 24.49 6.13 -0.97
C ASP A 215 25.44 6.92 -0.06
N LYS A 216 25.96 8.06 -0.52
CA LYS A 216 26.84 8.94 0.27
C LYS A 216 26.04 9.92 1.11
N ILE A 217 25.47 9.43 2.21
CA ILE A 217 24.62 10.21 3.13
C ILE A 217 25.31 10.36 4.49
N HIS A 218 25.27 11.58 5.03
CA HIS A 218 25.74 11.94 6.38
C HIS A 218 24.58 12.42 7.28
#